data_AF-A0A2U1CPA2-F1
#
_entry.id   AF-A0A2U1CPA2-F1
#
_cell.length_a   1.000
_cell.length_b   1.000
_cell.length_c   1.000
_cell.angle_alpha   90.00
_cell.angle_beta   90.00
_cell.angle_gamma   90.00
#
_symmetry.space_group_name_H-M   'P 1'
#
loop_
_entity.id
_entity.type
_entity.pdbx_description
1 polymer ?
#
loop_
_entity_poly.entity_id
_entity_poly.type
_entity_poly.pdbx_seq_one_letter_code
_entity_poly.pdbx_strand_id
1 'polypeptide(L)'
;MDGIFRSEPWGDGTITNRVAPKERHVHRALPTGVHLESRPSMPSSAQRIRFHARMDSAGSTERWARVLADAAVRALVEEAALSPKPGLADSRGGGAHDDLSFALMCRSAHVLHPFFVAMARAGSCEVSLQALRERLGLLGRSAEAAMLDATGGVNTHRGAIWALGLLLAAAGRGGDISAQVLAARAGAIARCEDPAAPTCTGNKGEAARRRYGVGGAKAQAQAGFPQVVRAALPQLRRSRRLGASEDAGRLDALLAIMAGLDDTCLLSRGGRQGLAGMQARAAGVLSAGGAGTAEGQRALRRLNDYALAWRLSPGGAADLLAAALFLDGLERGRDGALVHADSWASDPGNTEACRPGGAGNWRARAAERGCQSVGLLQEPSR
;
A
#
# COMPACT_ATOMS: atom_id res chain seq x y z
N MET A 1 3.84 8.99 -45.58
CA MET A 1 2.48 8.91 -46.14
C MET A 1 1.57 8.58 -44.96
N ASP A 2 1.01 9.53 -44.20
CA ASP A 2 0.48 10.87 -44.55
C ASP A 2 -0.68 10.77 -45.56
N GLY A 3 -1.89 11.27 -45.27
CA GLY A 3 -2.41 11.88 -44.02
C GLY A 3 -3.76 12.58 -44.27
N ILE A 4 -4.25 13.38 -43.29
CA ILE A 4 -5.29 14.46 -43.48
C ILE A 4 -6.72 13.93 -43.78
N PHE A 5 -7.86 14.32 -43.18
CA PHE A 5 -8.32 15.25 -42.10
C PHE A 5 -9.77 14.78 -41.67
N ARG A 6 -10.63 15.38 -40.82
CA ARG A 6 -10.67 16.67 -40.05
C ARG A 6 -11.51 16.54 -38.73
N SER A 7 -12.17 17.63 -38.33
CA SER A 7 -13.16 17.90 -37.26
C SER A 7 -14.55 17.26 -37.51
N GLU A 8 -15.51 17.14 -36.58
CA GLU A 8 -16.18 18.21 -35.78
C GLU A 8 -16.80 17.77 -34.41
N PRO A 9 -17.30 18.71 -33.57
CA PRO A 9 -17.60 18.48 -32.15
C PRO A 9 -19.07 18.16 -31.81
N TRP A 10 -19.32 17.75 -30.57
CA TRP A 10 -20.65 17.67 -29.95
C TRP A 10 -20.77 18.67 -28.79
N GLY A 11 -21.98 19.24 -28.62
CA GLY A 11 -22.19 20.47 -27.84
C GLY A 11 -23.03 20.33 -26.56
N ASP A 12 -23.55 21.49 -26.18
CA ASP A 12 -24.30 21.89 -24.97
C ASP A 12 -25.21 20.84 -24.27
N GLY A 13 -25.32 20.99 -22.95
CA GLY A 13 -26.10 20.16 -22.03
C GLY A 13 -26.42 20.93 -20.74
N THR A 14 -27.05 22.10 -20.88
CA THR A 14 -27.40 23.01 -19.78
C THR A 14 -28.25 22.37 -18.67
N ILE A 15 -27.86 22.59 -17.41
CA ILE A 15 -28.69 22.31 -16.22
C ILE A 15 -28.93 23.63 -15.47
N THR A 16 -30.19 23.96 -15.23
CA THR A 16 -30.61 25.28 -14.74
C THR A 16 -30.61 25.41 -13.22
N ASN A 17 -30.22 26.58 -12.72
CA ASN A 17 -30.29 26.96 -11.32
C ASN A 17 -31.72 27.41 -10.92
N ARG A 18 -32.22 27.00 -9.74
CA ARG A 18 -33.45 27.54 -9.13
C ARG A 18 -33.23 27.78 -7.63
N VAL A 19 -33.78 28.88 -7.14
CA VAL A 19 -33.57 29.46 -5.81
C VAL A 19 -34.90 29.93 -5.23
N ALA A 20 -34.98 30.02 -3.90
CA ALA A 20 -36.07 30.63 -3.10
C ALA A 20 -37.37 29.80 -3.00
N PRO A 21 -38.27 30.08 -2.01
CA PRO A 21 -38.32 31.27 -1.14
C PRO A 21 -37.94 31.03 0.35
N LYS A 22 -37.99 32.13 1.12
CA LYS A 22 -37.81 32.20 2.58
C LYS A 22 -39.18 32.24 3.28
N GLU A 23 -39.26 31.70 4.49
CA GLU A 23 -40.26 32.11 5.50
C GLU A 23 -39.57 32.69 6.74
N ARG A 24 -40.33 33.26 7.69
CA ARG A 24 -39.80 34.21 8.69
C ARG A 24 -40.28 33.95 10.13
N HIS A 25 -39.46 34.45 11.06
CA HIS A 25 -39.77 34.92 12.42
C HIS A 25 -40.67 34.07 13.34
N VAL A 26 -40.09 33.66 14.47
CA VAL A 26 -40.70 33.94 15.78
C VAL A 26 -39.61 34.49 16.71
N HIS A 27 -39.83 35.66 17.31
CA HIS A 27 -39.02 36.14 18.43
C HIS A 27 -39.55 35.54 19.73
N ARG A 28 -38.67 35.13 20.65
CA ARG A 28 -39.05 34.91 22.06
C ARG A 28 -37.98 35.51 22.98
N ALA A 29 -38.40 36.47 23.80
CA ALA A 29 -37.54 37.11 24.78
C ALA A 29 -37.41 36.25 26.06
N LEU A 30 -36.36 36.52 26.84
CA LEU A 30 -36.17 36.02 28.21
C LEU A 30 -35.94 37.22 29.15
N PRO A 31 -36.53 37.26 30.35
CA PRO A 31 -36.42 38.39 31.26
C PRO A 31 -35.20 38.31 32.22
N THR A 32 -34.53 39.45 32.33
CA THR A 32 -33.87 40.05 33.52
C THR A 32 -33.66 39.24 34.82
N GLY A 33 -32.38 39.10 35.23
CA GLY A 33 -31.90 39.31 36.61
C GLY A 33 -32.21 38.24 37.68
N VAL A 34 -31.61 38.25 38.89
CA VAL A 34 -30.49 39.05 39.47
C VAL A 34 -29.76 38.18 40.54
N HIS A 35 -28.57 38.62 40.98
CA HIS A 35 -27.83 38.31 42.22
C HIS A 35 -26.54 37.47 42.17
N LEU A 36 -25.74 37.70 43.22
CA LEU A 36 -24.31 37.43 43.38
C LEU A 36 -24.06 36.24 44.35
N GLU A 37 -22.77 36.00 44.59
CA GLU A 37 -22.20 35.05 45.57
C GLU A 37 -22.17 33.58 45.12
N SER A 38 -21.10 32.81 45.32
CA SER A 38 -19.80 33.10 45.95
C SER A 38 -18.65 32.35 45.22
N ARG A 39 -17.39 32.74 45.46
CA ARG A 39 -16.20 32.17 44.78
C ARG A 39 -15.54 31.06 45.61
N PRO A 40 -15.37 29.83 45.08
CA PRO A 40 -14.32 28.91 45.52
C PRO A 40 -12.97 29.27 44.88
N SER A 41 -11.89 28.78 45.49
CA SER A 41 -10.50 29.04 45.11
C SER A 41 -10.05 28.36 43.80
N MET A 42 -9.22 29.07 43.03
CA MET A 42 -8.34 28.46 42.03
C MET A 42 -7.14 27.81 42.75
N PRO A 43 -6.82 26.53 42.54
CA PRO A 43 -5.49 26.00 42.86
C PRO A 43 -4.48 26.51 41.83
N SER A 44 -3.39 27.14 42.27
CA SER A 44 -2.35 27.64 41.36
C SER A 44 -1.58 26.46 40.74
N SER A 45 -1.64 26.32 39.42
CA SER A 45 -0.99 25.25 38.63
C SER A 45 0.54 25.44 38.47
N ALA A 46 1.20 25.91 39.54
CA ALA A 46 2.60 26.34 39.59
C ALA A 46 3.62 25.19 39.76
N GLN A 47 3.37 24.03 39.13
CA GLN A 47 4.33 22.92 39.06
C GLN A 47 4.37 22.28 37.66
N ARG A 48 4.57 23.12 36.63
CA ARG A 48 4.95 22.66 35.28
C ARG A 48 6.37 22.10 35.31
N ILE A 49 6.51 20.83 35.72
CA ILE A 49 7.74 20.06 35.52
C ILE A 49 8.03 20.05 34.01
N ARG A 50 8.99 20.88 33.59
CA ARG A 50 9.47 20.91 32.20
C ARG A 50 10.31 19.66 31.97
N PHE A 51 9.65 18.56 31.63
CA PHE A 51 10.31 17.30 31.27
C PHE A 51 11.08 17.47 29.95
N HIS A 52 12.29 18.04 30.04
CA HIS A 52 13.23 18.22 28.94
C HIS A 52 13.88 16.88 28.57
N ALA A 53 13.05 15.94 28.15
CA ALA A 53 13.47 14.74 27.46
C ALA A 53 14.00 15.11 26.07
N ARG A 54 15.26 15.60 26.02
CA ARG A 54 16.13 15.37 24.86
C ARG A 54 16.53 13.89 24.84
N MET A 55 15.54 12.99 24.71
CA MET A 55 15.81 11.62 24.28
C MET A 55 16.22 11.65 22.82
N ASP A 56 17.13 10.77 22.44
CA ASP A 56 17.80 10.75 21.14
C ASP A 56 16.82 10.71 19.98
N SER A 57 16.51 11.88 19.41
CA SER A 57 15.53 12.01 18.33
C SER A 57 15.93 11.19 17.11
N ALA A 58 17.22 11.21 16.75
CA ALA A 58 17.79 10.37 15.70
C ALA A 58 17.64 8.87 15.99
N GLY A 59 17.93 8.42 17.21
CA GLY A 59 17.82 7.01 17.61
C GLY A 59 16.39 6.50 17.64
N SER A 60 15.45 7.31 18.13
CA SER A 60 14.02 7.03 18.13
C SER A 60 13.45 6.95 16.71
N THR A 61 13.80 7.92 15.85
CA THR A 61 13.42 7.95 14.44
C THR A 61 13.96 6.76 13.66
N GLU A 62 15.24 6.41 13.84
CA GLU A 62 15.86 5.25 13.19
C GLU A 62 15.22 3.93 13.65
N ARG A 63 14.87 3.79 14.93
CA ARG A 63 14.10 2.64 15.43
C ARG A 63 12.71 2.57 14.81
N TRP A 64 11.99 3.70 14.70
CA TRP A 64 10.66 3.73 14.08
C TRP A 64 10.70 3.39 12.59
N ALA A 65 11.72 3.88 11.86
CA ALA A 65 11.91 3.55 10.45
C ALA A 65 12.14 2.04 10.22
N ARG A 66 12.78 1.34 11.16
CA ARG A 66 12.94 -0.12 11.13
C ARG A 66 11.62 -0.84 11.40
N VAL A 67 10.89 -0.49 12.47
CA VAL A 67 9.57 -1.08 12.77
C VAL A 67 8.60 -0.93 11.60
N LEU A 68 8.62 0.21 10.92
CA LEU A 68 7.85 0.44 9.70
C LEU A 68 8.30 -0.47 8.54
N ALA A 69 9.61 -0.63 8.31
CA ALA A 69 10.14 -1.53 7.29
C ALA A 69 9.82 -3.01 7.59
N ASP A 70 9.96 -3.44 8.85
CA ASP A 70 9.61 -4.79 9.30
C ASP A 70 8.14 -5.10 9.04
N ALA A 71 7.24 -4.16 9.35
CA ALA A 71 5.81 -4.27 9.06
C ALA A 71 5.51 -4.33 7.54
N ALA A 72 6.25 -3.59 6.72
CA ALA A 72 6.10 -3.63 5.25
C ALA A 72 6.61 -4.95 4.64
N VAL A 73 7.75 -5.47 5.09
CA VAL A 73 8.25 -6.79 4.66
C VAL A 73 7.29 -7.90 5.12
N ARG A 74 6.81 -7.84 6.36
CA ARG A 74 5.79 -8.76 6.87
C ARG A 74 4.51 -8.72 6.01
N ALA A 75 4.02 -7.54 5.65
CA ALA A 75 2.84 -7.40 4.79
C ALA A 75 3.02 -8.02 3.39
N LEU A 76 4.22 -7.93 2.81
CA LEU A 76 4.55 -8.62 1.55
C LEU A 76 4.60 -10.15 1.71
N VAL A 77 5.17 -10.65 2.81
CA VAL A 77 5.25 -12.10 3.07
C VAL A 77 3.87 -12.68 3.40
N GLU A 78 3.03 -11.96 4.15
CA GLU A 78 1.64 -12.34 4.42
C GLU A 78 0.77 -12.27 3.15
N GLU A 79 1.00 -11.32 2.24
CA GLU A 79 0.39 -11.34 0.89
C GLU A 79 0.84 -12.60 0.13
N ALA A 80 2.14 -12.86 0.06
CA ALA A 80 2.70 -13.96 -0.72
C ALA A 80 2.27 -15.35 -0.21
N ALA A 81 2.12 -15.51 1.10
CA ALA A 81 1.73 -16.77 1.74
C ALA A 81 0.22 -17.06 1.63
N LEU A 82 -0.61 -16.01 1.55
CA LEU A 82 -2.07 -16.13 1.44
C LEU A 82 -2.45 -17.02 0.25
N SER A 83 -3.36 -17.97 0.49
CA SER A 83 -3.72 -19.00 -0.49
C SER A 83 -5.14 -19.52 -0.23
N PRO A 84 -5.94 -19.84 -1.28
CA PRO A 84 -5.63 -19.77 -2.70
C PRO A 84 -5.91 -18.38 -3.30
N LYS A 85 -4.90 -17.72 -3.87
CA LYS A 85 -5.07 -16.45 -4.60
C LYS A 85 -5.34 -16.70 -6.09
N PRO A 86 -6.44 -16.21 -6.67
CA PRO A 86 -6.78 -16.49 -8.08
C PRO A 86 -5.79 -15.92 -9.10
N GLY A 87 -5.05 -16.78 -9.79
CA GLY A 87 -4.12 -16.40 -10.87
C GLY A 87 -2.83 -15.69 -10.42
N LEU A 88 -2.68 -15.39 -9.13
CA LEU A 88 -1.45 -14.89 -8.51
C LEU A 88 -0.53 -16.04 -8.10
N ALA A 89 0.74 -15.73 -7.89
CA ALA A 89 1.65 -16.64 -7.21
C ALA A 89 1.30 -16.72 -5.72
N ASP A 90 1.22 -17.95 -5.18
CA ASP A 90 1.03 -18.24 -3.77
C ASP A 90 1.81 -19.51 -3.36
N SER A 91 1.57 -20.00 -2.14
CA SER A 91 2.20 -21.21 -1.59
C SER A 91 2.01 -22.49 -2.42
N ARG A 92 1.07 -22.52 -3.38
CA ARG A 92 0.81 -23.65 -4.29
C ARG A 92 1.57 -23.57 -5.61
N GLY A 93 2.16 -22.42 -5.97
CA GLY A 93 2.86 -22.21 -7.23
C GLY A 93 2.75 -20.79 -7.81
N GLY A 94 3.19 -20.60 -9.05
CA GLY A 94 3.23 -19.29 -9.73
C GLY A 94 1.89 -18.72 -10.19
N GLY A 95 0.79 -19.47 -10.07
CA GLY A 95 -0.52 -19.06 -10.58
C GLY A 95 -0.52 -18.94 -12.10
N ALA A 96 -0.84 -17.76 -12.64
CA ALA A 96 -0.80 -17.47 -14.07
C ALA A 96 0.59 -16.99 -14.57
N HIS A 97 1.65 -17.34 -13.85
CA HIS A 97 3.04 -17.07 -14.18
C HIS A 97 3.86 -18.36 -14.19
N ASP A 98 4.78 -18.44 -15.17
CA ASP A 98 5.80 -19.50 -15.23
C ASP A 98 7.10 -19.07 -14.52
N ASP A 99 7.25 -17.76 -14.23
CA ASP A 99 8.44 -17.10 -13.70
C ASP A 99 8.38 -16.75 -12.20
N LEU A 100 7.24 -16.94 -11.52
CA LEU A 100 7.05 -16.62 -10.10
C LEU A 100 6.93 -17.86 -9.21
N SER A 101 7.40 -17.73 -7.96
CA SER A 101 7.16 -18.70 -6.89
C SER A 101 7.13 -18.00 -5.53
N PHE A 102 6.51 -18.63 -4.52
CA PHE A 102 6.46 -18.11 -3.14
C PHE A 102 7.86 -17.77 -2.60
N ALA A 103 8.84 -18.66 -2.77
CA ALA A 103 10.22 -18.41 -2.34
C ALA A 103 10.90 -17.22 -3.04
N LEU A 104 10.55 -16.94 -4.30
CA LEU A 104 11.03 -15.76 -5.04
C LEU A 104 10.39 -14.46 -4.52
N MET A 105 9.09 -14.50 -4.19
CA MET A 105 8.37 -13.39 -3.56
C MET A 105 8.96 -13.09 -2.16
N CYS A 106 9.17 -14.11 -1.32
CA CYS A 106 9.80 -13.96 -0.01
C CYS A 106 11.22 -13.38 -0.13
N ARG A 107 12.06 -13.88 -1.05
CA ARG A 107 13.39 -13.33 -1.32
C ARG A 107 13.32 -11.85 -1.69
N SER A 108 12.41 -11.48 -2.58
CA SER A 108 12.19 -10.10 -3.00
C SER A 108 11.75 -9.20 -1.84
N ALA A 109 10.84 -9.65 -0.99
CA ALA A 109 10.36 -8.88 0.16
C ALA A 109 11.50 -8.52 1.12
N HIS A 110 12.36 -9.48 1.48
CA HIS A 110 13.48 -9.25 2.39
C HIS A 110 14.56 -8.33 1.80
N VAL A 111 14.81 -8.37 0.49
CA VAL A 111 15.77 -7.49 -0.19
C VAL A 111 15.31 -6.03 -0.20
N LEU A 112 14.00 -5.78 -0.13
CA LEU A 112 13.43 -4.44 -0.07
C LEU A 112 13.54 -3.76 1.32
N HIS A 113 13.84 -4.52 2.37
CA HIS A 113 13.92 -4.02 3.76
C HIS A 113 14.76 -2.74 3.94
N PRO A 114 16.05 -2.67 3.55
CA PRO A 114 16.87 -1.46 3.77
C PRO A 114 16.34 -0.24 2.99
N PHE A 115 15.69 -0.46 1.85
CA PHE A 115 15.05 0.61 1.08
C PHE A 115 13.79 1.12 1.79
N PHE A 116 12.99 0.23 2.38
CA PHE A 116 11.84 0.61 3.21
C PHE A 116 12.25 1.39 4.46
N VAL A 117 13.37 1.02 5.14
CA VAL A 117 13.95 1.83 6.22
C VAL A 117 14.31 3.23 5.71
N ALA A 118 14.99 3.32 4.57
CA ALA A 118 15.38 4.60 3.98
C ALA A 118 14.18 5.47 3.55
N MET A 119 13.08 4.87 3.07
CA MET A 119 11.85 5.57 2.70
C MET A 119 11.09 6.09 3.93
N ALA A 120 10.98 5.28 4.98
CA ALA A 120 10.39 5.71 6.26
C ALA A 120 11.23 6.84 6.91
N ARG A 121 12.56 6.69 6.92
CA ARG A 121 13.48 7.73 7.42
C ARG A 121 13.39 9.02 6.60
N ALA A 122 13.34 8.95 5.26
CA ALA A 122 13.10 10.12 4.42
C ALA A 122 11.81 10.86 4.82
N GLY A 123 10.73 10.11 5.11
CA GLY A 123 9.49 10.69 5.65
C GLY A 123 9.71 11.59 6.87
N SER A 124 10.58 11.18 7.81
CA SER A 124 10.91 11.93 9.02
C SER A 124 11.87 13.11 8.84
N CYS A 125 12.74 13.07 7.83
CA CYS A 125 13.80 14.07 7.62
C CYS A 125 13.39 15.19 6.64
N GLU A 126 12.61 14.86 5.61
CA GLU A 126 12.36 15.77 4.49
C GLU A 126 11.27 16.78 4.84
N VAL A 127 11.63 18.07 4.90
CA VAL A 127 10.71 19.14 5.34
C VAL A 127 9.57 19.32 4.34
N SER A 128 9.88 19.43 3.04
CA SER A 128 8.90 19.65 1.97
C SER A 128 8.44 18.34 1.32
N LEU A 129 7.20 18.32 0.80
CA LEU A 129 6.68 17.15 0.08
C LEU A 129 7.41 16.93 -1.27
N GLN A 130 7.96 17.99 -1.87
CA GLN A 130 8.69 17.90 -3.15
C GLN A 130 10.05 17.21 -2.96
N ALA A 131 10.85 17.65 -2.00
CA ALA A 131 12.12 17.00 -1.65
C ALA A 131 11.89 15.53 -1.23
N LEU A 132 10.85 15.28 -0.43
CA LEU A 132 10.43 13.92 -0.07
C LEU A 132 10.06 13.09 -1.30
N ARG A 133 9.29 13.63 -2.25
CA ARG A 133 8.91 12.91 -3.47
C ARG A 133 10.12 12.58 -4.34
N GLU A 134 11.06 13.49 -4.49
CA GLU A 134 12.31 13.27 -5.23
C GLU A 134 13.19 12.21 -4.55
N ARG A 135 13.35 12.30 -3.22
CA ARG A 135 14.10 11.32 -2.43
C ARG A 135 13.50 9.92 -2.53
N LEU A 136 12.16 9.80 -2.47
CA LEU A 136 11.46 8.54 -2.69
C LEU A 136 11.54 8.05 -4.14
N GLY A 137 11.62 8.96 -5.11
CA GLY A 137 11.86 8.62 -6.52
C GLY A 137 13.20 7.93 -6.72
N LEU A 138 14.27 8.50 -6.15
CA LEU A 138 15.60 7.89 -6.15
C LEU A 138 15.60 6.53 -5.42
N LEU A 139 15.09 6.49 -4.18
CA LEU A 139 15.05 5.26 -3.38
C LEU A 139 14.22 4.15 -4.05
N GLY A 140 13.09 4.51 -4.69
CA GLY A 140 12.23 3.57 -5.41
C GLY A 140 12.92 2.96 -6.64
N ARG A 141 13.66 3.76 -7.42
CA ARG A 141 14.45 3.27 -8.56
C ARG A 141 15.57 2.33 -8.10
N SER A 142 16.26 2.65 -7.00
CA SER A 142 17.30 1.76 -6.43
C SER A 142 16.70 0.46 -5.85
N ALA A 143 15.54 0.54 -5.21
CA ALA A 143 14.80 -0.61 -4.69
C ALA A 143 14.33 -1.54 -5.82
N GLU A 144 13.83 -0.98 -6.92
CA GLU A 144 13.43 -1.73 -8.12
C GLU A 144 14.63 -2.44 -8.77
N ALA A 145 15.79 -1.79 -8.85
CA ALA A 145 17.01 -2.41 -9.36
C ALA A 145 17.50 -3.57 -8.47
N ALA A 146 17.57 -3.36 -7.14
CA ALA A 146 17.97 -4.40 -6.19
C ALA A 146 16.98 -5.57 -6.14
N MET A 147 15.67 -5.29 -6.27
CA MET A 147 14.64 -6.31 -6.43
C MET A 147 14.91 -7.18 -7.66
N LEU A 148 15.14 -6.56 -8.83
CA LEU A 148 15.36 -7.29 -10.09
C LEU A 148 16.66 -8.09 -10.10
N ASP A 149 17.75 -7.58 -9.51
CA ASP A 149 18.99 -8.34 -9.34
C ASP A 149 18.76 -9.61 -8.52
N ALA A 150 18.15 -9.46 -7.33
CA ALA A 150 17.86 -10.57 -6.44
C ALA A 150 16.83 -11.59 -6.97
N THR A 151 16.05 -11.25 -8.00
CA THR A 151 15.06 -12.13 -8.65
C THR A 151 15.46 -12.58 -10.06
N GLY A 152 16.69 -12.29 -10.52
CA GLY A 152 17.13 -12.68 -11.86
C GLY A 152 16.38 -11.99 -13.00
N GLY A 153 15.91 -10.76 -12.78
CA GLY A 153 15.12 -9.95 -13.71
C GLY A 153 13.60 -10.13 -13.60
N VAL A 154 13.12 -11.04 -12.74
CA VAL A 154 11.68 -11.31 -12.59
C VAL A 154 11.00 -10.19 -11.79
N ASN A 155 9.89 -9.69 -12.32
CA ASN A 155 9.13 -8.61 -11.70
C ASN A 155 8.17 -9.12 -10.62
N THR A 156 8.60 -9.08 -9.36
CA THR A 156 7.81 -9.50 -8.18
C THR A 156 6.95 -8.37 -7.59
N HIS A 157 7.55 -7.26 -7.14
CA HIS A 157 6.92 -6.30 -6.21
C HIS A 157 6.97 -4.82 -6.66
N ARG A 158 7.15 -4.53 -7.96
CA ARG A 158 7.34 -3.14 -8.44
C ARG A 158 6.21 -2.17 -8.06
N GLY A 159 4.95 -2.61 -8.07
CA GLY A 159 3.82 -1.78 -7.63
C GLY A 159 3.76 -1.63 -6.12
N ALA A 160 4.12 -2.65 -5.36
CA ALA A 160 4.21 -2.58 -3.90
C ALA A 160 5.37 -1.68 -3.44
N ILE A 161 6.51 -1.62 -4.14
CA ILE A 161 7.57 -0.63 -3.87
C ILE A 161 6.99 0.79 -3.96
N TRP A 162 6.18 1.07 -4.98
CA TRP A 162 5.50 2.36 -5.13
C TRP A 162 4.46 2.61 -4.04
N ALA A 163 3.59 1.64 -3.76
CA ALA A 163 2.51 1.79 -2.77
C ALA A 163 3.03 1.88 -1.33
N LEU A 164 3.84 0.90 -0.90
CA LEU A 164 4.42 0.86 0.44
C LEU A 164 5.42 2.00 0.64
N GLY A 165 6.27 2.33 -0.34
CA GLY A 165 7.24 3.42 -0.20
C GLY A 165 6.62 4.78 0.13
N LEU A 166 5.46 5.09 -0.47
CA LEU A 166 4.68 6.30 -0.16
C LEU A 166 4.00 6.24 1.20
N LEU A 167 3.49 5.08 1.62
CA LEU A 167 2.84 4.88 2.92
C LEU A 167 3.84 4.86 4.09
N LEU A 168 5.01 4.24 3.90
CA LEU A 168 6.17 4.25 4.80
C LEU A 168 6.63 5.68 5.07
N ALA A 169 6.79 6.49 4.02
CA ALA A 169 7.12 7.91 4.17
C ALA A 169 6.03 8.71 4.90
N ALA A 170 4.75 8.43 4.59
CA ALA A 170 3.62 9.07 5.27
C ALA A 170 3.53 8.72 6.77
N ALA A 171 3.98 7.53 7.17
CA ALA A 171 4.07 7.08 8.57
C ALA A 171 5.35 7.54 9.27
N GLY A 172 6.46 7.65 8.53
CA GLY A 172 7.72 8.23 8.99
C GLY A 172 7.60 9.71 9.39
N ARG A 173 6.64 10.44 8.81
CA ARG A 173 6.25 11.80 9.25
C ARG A 173 5.63 11.88 10.65
N GLY A 174 5.30 10.75 11.28
CA GLY A 174 4.76 10.68 12.65
C GLY A 174 3.36 11.29 12.83
N GLY A 175 2.91 11.44 14.07
CA GLY A 175 1.55 11.88 14.40
C GLY A 175 0.52 10.76 14.22
N ASP A 176 -0.62 11.05 13.59
CA ASP A 176 -1.63 10.02 13.34
C ASP A 176 -1.23 9.04 12.22
N ILE A 177 -1.44 7.74 12.48
CA ILE A 177 -1.13 6.62 11.58
C ILE A 177 -2.38 5.81 11.19
N SER A 178 -3.59 6.32 11.47
CA SER A 178 -4.83 5.74 10.94
C SER A 178 -4.77 5.59 9.42
N ALA A 179 -5.37 4.52 8.88
CA ALA A 179 -5.24 4.19 7.45
C ALA A 179 -5.67 5.34 6.54
N GLN A 180 -6.73 6.06 6.90
CA GLN A 180 -7.22 7.23 6.17
C GLN A 180 -6.19 8.37 6.14
N VAL A 181 -5.54 8.68 7.27
CA VAL A 181 -4.55 9.76 7.36
C VAL A 181 -3.26 9.39 6.63
N LEU A 182 -2.77 8.15 6.78
CA LEU A 182 -1.59 7.68 6.04
C LEU A 182 -1.83 7.68 4.53
N ALA A 183 -2.97 7.16 4.07
CA ALA A 183 -3.30 7.14 2.64
C ALA A 183 -3.47 8.55 2.07
N ALA A 184 -4.11 9.48 2.80
CA ALA A 184 -4.26 10.88 2.37
C ALA A 184 -2.91 11.61 2.26
N ARG A 185 -2.01 11.41 3.23
CA ARG A 185 -0.63 11.94 3.22
C ARG A 185 0.21 11.36 2.08
N ALA A 186 0.17 10.04 1.89
CA ALA A 186 0.86 9.35 0.82
C ALA A 186 0.35 9.83 -0.56
N GLY A 187 -0.95 10.10 -0.69
CA GLY A 187 -1.51 10.74 -1.87
C GLY A 187 -1.08 12.20 -2.07
N ALA A 188 -0.83 12.96 -1.01
CA ALA A 188 -0.22 14.29 -1.12
C ALA A 188 1.21 14.21 -1.67
N ILE A 189 2.03 13.27 -1.17
CA ILE A 189 3.37 13.00 -1.70
C ILE A 189 3.30 12.55 -3.18
N ALA A 190 2.36 11.67 -3.53
CA ALA A 190 2.19 11.17 -4.90
C ALA A 190 1.70 12.22 -5.91
N ARG A 191 1.14 13.35 -5.45
CA ARG A 191 0.75 14.49 -6.30
C ARG A 191 1.91 15.44 -6.60
N CYS A 192 3.00 15.40 -5.82
CA CYS A 192 4.26 16.01 -6.23
C CYS A 192 4.88 15.28 -7.42
N GLU A 193 5.64 16.00 -8.24
CA GLU A 193 6.34 15.45 -9.39
C GLU A 193 7.76 14.99 -9.01
N ASP A 194 8.42 14.27 -9.91
CA ASP A 194 9.76 13.71 -9.73
C ASP A 194 10.51 14.00 -11.03
N PRO A 195 11.29 15.10 -11.08
CA PRO A 195 11.96 15.53 -12.31
C PRO A 195 12.94 14.50 -12.89
N ALA A 196 13.34 13.50 -12.09
CA ALA A 196 14.18 12.38 -12.47
C ALA A 196 13.39 11.09 -12.78
N ALA A 197 12.05 11.16 -12.89
CA ALA A 197 11.23 10.07 -13.42
C ALA A 197 11.36 10.01 -14.95
N PRO A 198 11.55 8.82 -15.55
CA PRO A 198 11.70 8.70 -17.00
C PRO A 198 10.38 9.02 -17.74
N THR A 199 10.49 9.70 -18.89
CA THR A 199 9.37 10.07 -19.77
C THR A 199 8.67 8.87 -20.43
N CYS A 200 9.37 7.73 -20.48
CA CYS A 200 8.81 6.42 -20.78
C CYS A 200 9.55 5.36 -19.97
N THR A 201 8.82 4.52 -19.24
CA THR A 201 9.37 3.39 -18.48
C THR A 201 9.56 2.13 -19.30
N GLY A 202 8.94 2.06 -20.49
CA GLY A 202 8.83 0.85 -21.30
C GLY A 202 8.01 -0.29 -20.67
N ASN A 203 7.46 -0.13 -19.46
CA ASN A 203 6.88 -1.24 -18.71
C ASN A 203 5.43 -1.55 -19.12
N LYS A 204 5.01 -2.80 -18.90
CA LYS A 204 3.68 -3.31 -19.30
C LYS A 204 2.53 -2.54 -18.65
N GLY A 205 2.72 -2.03 -17.44
CA GLY A 205 1.73 -1.23 -16.71
C GLY A 205 1.49 0.13 -17.35
N GLU A 206 2.56 0.82 -17.77
CA GLU A 206 2.46 2.08 -18.53
C GLU A 206 1.85 1.85 -19.92
N ALA A 207 2.26 0.79 -20.63
CA ALA A 207 1.67 0.45 -21.92
C ALA A 207 0.16 0.21 -21.81
N ALA A 208 -0.29 -0.54 -20.79
CA ALA A 208 -1.71 -0.73 -20.50
C ALA A 208 -2.41 0.59 -20.12
N ARG A 209 -1.78 1.43 -19.29
CA ARG A 209 -2.29 2.76 -18.90
C ARG A 209 -2.58 3.63 -20.14
N ARG A 210 -1.60 3.73 -21.05
CA ARG A 210 -1.72 4.47 -22.32
C ARG A 210 -2.77 3.84 -23.26
N ARG A 211 -2.78 2.51 -23.42
CA ARG A 211 -3.68 1.79 -24.34
C ARG A 211 -5.15 1.81 -23.93
N TYR A 212 -5.45 1.76 -22.64
CA TYR A 212 -6.83 1.62 -22.13
C TYR A 212 -7.39 2.89 -21.47
N GLY A 213 -6.61 3.96 -21.36
CA GLY A 213 -7.07 5.25 -20.80
C GLY A 213 -7.34 5.21 -19.29
N VAL A 214 -6.73 4.27 -18.56
CA VAL A 214 -6.92 4.08 -17.12
C VAL A 214 -5.87 4.84 -16.30
N GLY A 215 -6.11 5.04 -15.01
CA GLY A 215 -5.18 5.76 -14.13
C GLY A 215 -3.97 4.95 -13.63
N GLY A 216 -4.15 3.65 -13.38
CA GLY A 216 -3.12 2.76 -12.82
C GLY A 216 -2.64 3.15 -11.41
N ALA A 217 -1.49 2.61 -11.01
CA ALA A 217 -0.93 2.78 -9.66
C ALA A 217 -0.60 4.25 -9.28
N LYS A 218 -0.22 5.10 -10.24
CA LYS A 218 -0.01 6.55 -9.98
C LYS A 218 -1.33 7.22 -9.55
N ALA A 219 -2.43 6.94 -10.24
CA ALA A 219 -3.74 7.51 -9.90
C ALA A 219 -4.29 6.96 -8.57
N GLN A 220 -4.14 5.65 -8.31
CA GLN A 220 -4.51 5.06 -7.01
C GLN A 220 -3.79 5.76 -5.86
N ALA A 221 -2.46 5.95 -5.96
CA ALA A 221 -1.70 6.68 -4.95
C ALA A 221 -2.18 8.15 -4.84
N GLN A 222 -2.26 8.89 -5.94
CA GLN A 222 -2.66 10.30 -5.96
C GLN A 222 -4.06 10.57 -5.38
N ALA A 223 -4.98 9.62 -5.52
CA ALA A 223 -6.32 9.65 -4.94
C ALA A 223 -6.39 9.21 -3.46
N GLY A 224 -5.27 8.87 -2.83
CA GLY A 224 -5.20 8.39 -1.45
C GLY A 224 -5.63 6.94 -1.29
N PHE A 225 -5.15 6.06 -2.19
CA PHE A 225 -5.37 4.61 -2.21
C PHE A 225 -6.83 4.19 -1.97
N PRO A 226 -7.80 4.66 -2.77
CA PRO A 226 -9.23 4.43 -2.52
C PRO A 226 -9.59 2.94 -2.45
N GLN A 227 -8.94 2.06 -3.24
CA GLN A 227 -9.19 0.62 -3.13
C GLN A 227 -8.71 0.01 -1.80
N VAL A 228 -7.67 0.56 -1.18
CA VAL A 228 -7.22 0.13 0.16
C VAL A 228 -8.21 0.61 1.22
N VAL A 229 -8.48 1.92 1.28
CA VAL A 229 -9.23 2.51 2.41
C VAL A 229 -10.76 2.44 2.26
N ARG A 230 -11.29 2.14 1.07
CA ARG A 230 -12.75 2.04 0.82
C ARG A 230 -13.25 0.64 0.42
N ALA A 231 -12.37 -0.27 -0.04
CA ALA A 231 -12.75 -1.65 -0.37
C ALA A 231 -12.04 -2.66 0.54
N ALA A 232 -10.71 -2.74 0.50
CA ALA A 232 -9.93 -3.77 1.21
C ALA A 232 -10.12 -3.72 2.73
N LEU A 233 -9.84 -2.58 3.37
CA LEU A 233 -9.92 -2.46 4.83
C LEU A 233 -11.36 -2.59 5.37
N PRO A 234 -12.39 -1.97 4.76
CA PRO A 234 -13.78 -2.21 5.17
C PRO A 234 -14.22 -3.68 5.03
N GLN A 235 -13.80 -4.39 3.96
CA GLN A 235 -14.14 -5.79 3.77
C GLN A 235 -13.38 -6.69 4.76
N LEU A 236 -12.08 -6.50 4.96
CA LEU A 236 -11.29 -7.24 5.95
C LEU A 236 -11.91 -7.14 7.36
N ARG A 237 -12.24 -5.91 7.77
CA ARG A 237 -12.92 -5.64 9.05
C ARG A 237 -14.34 -6.23 9.09
N ARG A 238 -15.05 -6.31 7.96
CA ARG A 238 -16.38 -6.95 7.86
C ARG A 238 -16.27 -8.47 8.05
N SER A 239 -15.38 -9.15 7.33
CA SER A 239 -15.25 -10.61 7.40
C SER A 239 -14.78 -11.06 8.80
N ARG A 240 -13.87 -10.32 9.44
CA ARG A 240 -13.54 -10.54 10.88
C ARG A 240 -14.75 -10.41 11.80
N ARG A 241 -15.61 -9.39 11.64
CA ARG A 241 -16.86 -9.25 12.42
C ARG A 241 -17.88 -10.36 12.17
N LEU A 242 -17.77 -11.09 11.06
CA LEU A 242 -18.59 -12.25 10.73
C LEU A 242 -17.95 -13.59 11.17
N GLY A 243 -16.85 -13.55 11.94
CA GLY A 243 -16.17 -14.75 12.43
C GLY A 243 -15.35 -15.51 11.39
N ALA A 244 -15.08 -14.91 10.23
CA ALA A 244 -14.19 -15.52 9.24
C ALA A 244 -12.74 -15.61 9.77
N SER A 245 -12.00 -16.64 9.35
CA SER A 245 -10.56 -16.72 9.63
C SER A 245 -9.81 -15.53 9.01
N GLU A 246 -8.63 -15.20 9.57
CA GLU A 246 -7.81 -14.08 9.07
C GLU A 246 -7.52 -14.26 7.57
N ASP A 247 -7.16 -15.46 7.11
CA ASP A 247 -6.92 -15.72 5.67
C ASP A 247 -8.19 -15.59 4.81
N ALA A 248 -9.35 -16.04 5.28
CA ALA A 248 -10.60 -15.81 4.57
C ALA A 248 -10.95 -14.32 4.47
N GLY A 249 -10.71 -13.54 5.54
CA GLY A 249 -10.88 -12.10 5.54
C GLY A 249 -9.88 -11.35 4.64
N ARG A 250 -8.64 -11.85 4.55
CA ARG A 250 -7.59 -11.32 3.64
C ARG A 250 -7.90 -11.64 2.18
N LEU A 251 -8.37 -12.86 1.89
CA LEU A 251 -8.87 -13.23 0.56
C LEU A 251 -10.08 -12.38 0.16
N ASP A 252 -11.03 -12.15 1.07
CA ASP A 252 -12.15 -11.24 0.82
C ASP A 252 -11.69 -9.79 0.54
N ALA A 253 -10.69 -9.30 1.26
CA ALA A 253 -10.10 -7.98 1.01
C ALA A 253 -9.43 -7.88 -0.37
N LEU A 254 -8.72 -8.93 -0.80
CA LEU A 254 -8.16 -9.05 -2.15
C LEU A 254 -9.27 -9.06 -3.21
N LEU A 255 -10.33 -9.85 -3.00
CA LEU A 255 -11.49 -9.95 -3.88
C LEU A 255 -12.22 -8.60 -3.99
N ALA A 256 -12.29 -7.81 -2.91
CA ALA A 256 -12.88 -6.48 -2.91
C ALA A 256 -12.06 -5.49 -3.76
N ILE A 257 -10.72 -5.56 -3.73
CA ILE A 257 -9.86 -4.80 -4.65
C ILE A 257 -10.07 -5.28 -6.09
N MET A 258 -10.01 -6.61 -6.32
CA MET A 258 -10.17 -7.22 -7.65
C MET A 258 -11.52 -6.89 -8.31
N ALA A 259 -12.58 -6.70 -7.53
CA ALA A 259 -13.92 -6.36 -8.03
C ALA A 259 -14.03 -4.92 -8.57
N GLY A 260 -13.18 -3.98 -8.14
CA GLY A 260 -13.30 -2.56 -8.48
C GLY A 260 -12.04 -1.87 -9.03
N LEU A 261 -10.89 -2.55 -9.07
CA LEU A 261 -9.64 -1.99 -9.59
C LEU A 261 -9.54 -2.13 -11.12
N ASP A 262 -9.18 -1.04 -11.81
CA ASP A 262 -8.69 -1.07 -13.19
C ASP A 262 -7.25 -1.63 -13.23
N ASP A 263 -7.11 -2.94 -13.01
CA ASP A 263 -5.79 -3.57 -12.88
C ASP A 263 -5.06 -3.59 -14.23
N THR A 264 -3.99 -2.82 -14.32
CA THR A 264 -3.11 -2.75 -15.50
C THR A 264 -2.42 -4.07 -15.83
N CYS A 265 -2.22 -4.97 -14.86
CA CYS A 265 -1.71 -6.32 -15.10
C CYS A 265 -2.75 -7.18 -15.83
N LEU A 266 -4.02 -7.15 -15.41
CA LEU A 266 -5.12 -7.82 -16.12
C LEU A 266 -5.32 -7.25 -17.52
N LEU A 267 -5.38 -5.92 -17.64
CA LEU A 267 -5.51 -5.21 -18.92
C LEU A 267 -4.36 -5.54 -19.88
N SER A 268 -3.13 -5.71 -19.38
CA SER A 268 -1.96 -6.06 -20.21
C SER A 268 -2.02 -7.46 -20.84
N ARG A 269 -2.92 -8.33 -20.36
CA ARG A 269 -3.03 -9.73 -20.81
C ARG A 269 -4.35 -10.03 -21.51
N GLY A 270 -5.47 -9.79 -20.83
CA GLY A 270 -6.83 -10.08 -21.35
C GLY A 270 -7.61 -8.84 -21.79
N GLY A 271 -6.99 -7.65 -21.77
CA GLY A 271 -7.66 -6.39 -22.08
C GLY A 271 -8.90 -6.14 -21.20
N ARG A 272 -9.86 -5.37 -21.74
CA ARG A 272 -11.11 -5.05 -21.03
C ARG A 272 -11.96 -6.28 -20.72
N GLN A 273 -11.93 -7.32 -21.56
CA GLN A 273 -12.71 -8.55 -21.37
C GLN A 273 -12.17 -9.37 -20.20
N GLY A 274 -10.85 -9.58 -20.12
CA GLY A 274 -10.22 -10.26 -18.99
C GLY A 274 -10.37 -9.49 -17.68
N LEU A 275 -10.26 -8.15 -17.72
CA LEU A 275 -10.50 -7.29 -16.57
C LEU A 275 -11.94 -7.46 -16.03
N ALA A 276 -12.96 -7.22 -16.87
CA ALA A 276 -14.36 -7.34 -16.48
C ALA A 276 -14.74 -8.77 -16.06
N GLY A 277 -14.16 -9.78 -16.73
CA GLY A 277 -14.35 -11.19 -16.39
C GLY A 277 -13.79 -11.58 -15.02
N MET A 278 -12.70 -10.94 -14.58
CA MET A 278 -12.16 -11.08 -13.22
C MET A 278 -12.98 -10.28 -12.20
N GLN A 279 -13.29 -9.01 -12.48
CA GLN A 279 -14.06 -8.12 -11.60
C GLN A 279 -15.43 -8.75 -11.23
N ALA A 280 -16.20 -9.20 -12.24
CA ALA A 280 -17.50 -9.81 -12.04
C ALA A 280 -17.42 -11.13 -11.25
N ARG A 281 -16.37 -11.93 -11.45
CA ARG A 281 -16.16 -13.18 -10.70
C ARG A 281 -15.71 -12.93 -9.27
N ALA A 282 -14.85 -11.94 -9.02
CA ALA A 282 -14.44 -11.54 -7.67
C ALA A 282 -15.61 -11.02 -6.84
N ALA A 283 -16.45 -10.15 -7.43
CA ALA A 283 -17.73 -9.75 -6.85
C ALA A 283 -18.64 -10.97 -6.57
N GLY A 284 -18.71 -11.92 -7.51
CA GLY A 284 -19.46 -13.17 -7.35
C GLY A 284 -19.01 -14.06 -6.17
N VAL A 285 -17.73 -14.05 -5.78
CA VAL A 285 -17.26 -14.75 -4.56
C VAL A 285 -17.78 -14.05 -3.31
N LEU A 286 -17.70 -12.72 -3.26
CA LEU A 286 -18.19 -11.92 -2.12
C LEU A 286 -19.72 -12.03 -1.97
N SER A 287 -20.47 -12.01 -3.07
CA SER A 287 -21.92 -12.25 -3.09
C SER A 287 -22.30 -13.67 -2.68
N ALA A 288 -21.42 -14.66 -2.87
CA ALA A 288 -21.58 -16.03 -2.37
C ALA A 288 -21.18 -16.19 -0.89
N GLY A 289 -20.93 -15.09 -0.17
CA GLY A 289 -20.61 -15.07 1.27
C GLY A 289 -19.13 -14.87 1.60
N GLY A 290 -18.25 -14.79 0.60
CA GLY A 290 -16.80 -14.64 0.80
C GLY A 290 -16.06 -15.99 0.89
N ALA A 291 -14.73 -15.94 0.91
CA ALA A 291 -13.84 -17.11 0.82
C ALA A 291 -13.99 -18.11 1.98
N GLY A 292 -14.65 -17.71 3.09
CA GLY A 292 -14.94 -18.58 4.23
C GLY A 292 -16.15 -19.51 4.06
N THR A 293 -17.07 -19.25 3.12
CA THR A 293 -18.27 -20.09 2.94
C THR A 293 -18.04 -21.21 1.92
N ALA A 294 -18.82 -22.29 2.00
CA ALA A 294 -18.73 -23.38 1.02
C ALA A 294 -19.09 -22.89 -0.40
N GLU A 295 -20.04 -21.97 -0.52
CA GLU A 295 -20.53 -21.36 -1.75
C GLU A 295 -19.47 -20.43 -2.35
N GLY A 296 -18.86 -19.58 -1.51
CA GLY A 296 -17.76 -18.71 -1.85
C GLY A 296 -16.52 -19.48 -2.26
N GLN A 297 -16.15 -20.56 -1.57
CA GLN A 297 -15.06 -21.44 -2.01
C GLN A 297 -15.34 -22.10 -3.38
N ARG A 298 -16.59 -22.52 -3.65
CA ARG A 298 -16.99 -23.03 -4.98
C ARG A 298 -16.89 -21.93 -6.05
N ALA A 299 -17.19 -20.67 -5.71
CA ALA A 299 -17.00 -19.53 -6.62
C ALA A 299 -15.52 -19.16 -6.81
N LEU A 300 -14.71 -19.22 -5.75
CA LEU A 300 -13.29 -18.88 -5.73
C LEU A 300 -12.47 -19.83 -6.60
N ARG A 301 -12.82 -21.13 -6.59
CA ARG A 301 -12.28 -22.11 -7.56
C ARG A 301 -12.59 -21.68 -9.00
N ARG A 302 -13.86 -21.47 -9.36
CA ARG A 302 -14.25 -21.01 -10.72
C ARG A 302 -13.58 -19.68 -11.15
N LEU A 303 -13.28 -18.79 -10.20
CA LEU A 303 -12.52 -17.55 -10.45
C LEU A 303 -11.03 -17.86 -10.72
N ASN A 304 -10.40 -18.73 -9.93
CA ASN A 304 -9.05 -19.22 -10.18
C ASN A 304 -8.93 -19.96 -11.53
N ASP A 305 -9.87 -20.85 -11.84
CA ASP A 305 -9.87 -21.64 -13.07
C ASP A 305 -10.00 -20.72 -14.31
N TYR A 306 -10.86 -19.71 -14.24
CA TYR A 306 -10.95 -18.65 -15.25
C TYR A 306 -9.64 -17.85 -15.39
N ALA A 307 -9.03 -17.47 -14.26
CA ALA A 307 -7.78 -16.71 -14.25
C ALA A 307 -6.63 -17.50 -14.91
N LEU A 308 -6.49 -18.79 -14.58
CA LEU A 308 -5.48 -19.67 -15.19
C LEU A 308 -5.74 -19.87 -16.68
N ALA A 309 -6.97 -20.18 -17.08
CA ALA A 309 -7.33 -20.41 -18.49
C ALA A 309 -7.10 -19.17 -19.39
N TRP A 310 -7.23 -17.97 -18.84
CA TRP A 310 -6.94 -16.70 -19.54
C TRP A 310 -5.54 -16.13 -19.25
N ARG A 311 -4.69 -16.87 -18.54
CA ARG A 311 -3.35 -16.46 -18.05
C ARG A 311 -3.34 -15.10 -17.31
N LEU A 312 -4.42 -14.78 -16.62
CA LEU A 312 -4.64 -13.52 -15.89
C LEU A 312 -4.02 -13.57 -14.49
N SER A 313 -3.21 -12.55 -14.18
CA SER A 313 -2.64 -12.33 -12.84
C SER A 313 -2.99 -10.91 -12.38
N PRO A 314 -3.83 -10.74 -11.33
CA PRO A 314 -4.24 -9.44 -10.79
C PRO A 314 -3.15 -8.83 -9.88
N GLY A 315 -1.95 -8.62 -10.44
CA GLY A 315 -0.79 -8.14 -9.69
C GLY A 315 -1.00 -6.76 -9.04
N GLY A 316 -1.75 -5.86 -9.69
CA GLY A 316 -2.08 -4.56 -9.10
C GLY A 316 -3.02 -4.68 -7.89
N ALA A 317 -3.84 -5.73 -7.83
CA ALA A 317 -4.62 -6.04 -6.63
C ALA A 317 -3.77 -6.64 -5.50
N ALA A 318 -2.76 -7.45 -5.82
CA ALA A 318 -1.79 -7.98 -4.85
C ALA A 318 -0.94 -6.87 -4.22
N ASP A 319 -0.37 -5.96 -5.04
CA ASP A 319 0.39 -4.80 -4.59
C ASP A 319 -0.43 -3.93 -3.60
N LEU A 320 -1.74 -3.80 -3.84
CA LEU A 320 -2.67 -3.07 -2.97
C LEU A 320 -3.17 -3.88 -1.76
N LEU A 321 -3.19 -5.22 -1.83
CA LEU A 321 -3.44 -6.06 -0.65
C LEU A 321 -2.30 -5.90 0.36
N ALA A 322 -1.03 -5.98 -0.08
CA ALA A 322 0.11 -5.72 0.80
C ALA A 322 0.04 -4.33 1.45
N ALA A 323 -0.36 -3.30 0.69
CA ALA A 323 -0.60 -1.96 1.24
C ALA A 323 -1.75 -1.92 2.27
N ALA A 324 -2.80 -2.74 2.11
CA ALA A 324 -3.87 -2.88 3.09
C ALA A 324 -3.41 -3.62 4.36
N LEU A 325 -2.68 -4.74 4.23
CA LEU A 325 -2.15 -5.52 5.35
C LEU A 325 -1.17 -4.68 6.19
N PHE A 326 -0.34 -3.85 5.53
CA PHE A 326 0.56 -2.91 6.20
C PHE A 326 -0.22 -1.92 7.09
N LEU A 327 -1.24 -1.24 6.55
CA LEU A 327 -2.02 -0.26 7.31
C LEU A 327 -2.83 -0.91 8.45
N ASP A 328 -3.47 -2.05 8.18
CA ASP A 328 -4.21 -2.83 9.17
C ASP A 328 -3.32 -3.39 10.29
N GLY A 329 -2.05 -3.70 9.97
CA GLY A 329 -1.02 -4.08 10.93
C GLY A 329 -0.57 -2.92 11.81
N LEU A 330 -0.38 -1.71 11.25
CA LEU A 330 -0.04 -0.51 12.02
C LEU A 330 -1.18 -0.06 12.95
N GLU A 331 -2.43 -0.14 12.48
CA GLU A 331 -3.61 0.16 13.31
C GLU A 331 -3.73 -0.81 14.49
N ARG A 332 -3.77 -2.13 14.22
CA ARG A 332 -3.78 -3.16 15.29
C ARG A 332 -2.58 -3.04 16.22
N GLY A 333 -1.43 -2.62 15.71
CA GLY A 333 -0.22 -2.40 16.49
C GLY A 333 -0.31 -1.26 17.50
N ARG A 334 -1.15 -0.24 17.26
CA ARG A 334 -1.46 0.80 18.27
C ARG A 334 -2.34 0.28 19.40
N ASP A 335 -3.30 -0.57 19.05
CA ASP A 335 -4.29 -1.12 19.99
C ASP A 335 -3.70 -2.26 20.86
N GLY A 336 -2.37 -2.37 20.93
CA GLY A 336 -1.63 -3.33 21.76
C GLY A 336 -1.23 -4.64 21.07
N ALA A 337 -1.61 -4.86 19.81
CA ALA A 337 -1.46 -6.16 19.15
C ALA A 337 -0.15 -6.37 18.35
N LEU A 338 0.94 -5.64 18.67
CA LEU A 338 2.28 -6.01 18.21
C LEU A 338 2.81 -7.19 19.04
N VAL A 339 2.42 -8.40 18.65
CA VAL A 339 3.21 -9.60 18.99
C VAL A 339 4.63 -9.38 18.47
N HIS A 340 5.61 -9.61 19.33
CA HIS A 340 7.03 -9.37 19.09
C HIS A 340 7.50 -9.85 17.71
N ALA A 341 8.23 -9.01 16.96
CA ALA A 341 8.82 -9.38 15.68
C ALA A 341 9.73 -10.62 15.78
N ASP A 342 10.30 -10.83 16.97
CA ASP A 342 11.10 -11.99 17.36
C ASP A 342 10.35 -13.34 17.13
N SER A 343 9.02 -13.37 17.21
CA SER A 343 8.24 -14.62 17.10
C SER A 343 8.16 -15.17 15.67
N TRP A 344 8.23 -14.32 14.64
CA TRP A 344 8.16 -14.78 13.24
C TRP A 344 9.45 -15.51 12.82
N ALA A 345 10.60 -14.98 13.20
CA ALA A 345 11.90 -15.59 12.95
C ALA A 345 12.16 -16.83 13.81
N SER A 346 11.41 -17.01 14.90
CA SER A 346 11.50 -18.15 15.81
C SER A 346 10.62 -19.35 15.42
N ASP A 347 9.76 -19.21 14.41
CA ASP A 347 8.92 -20.31 13.91
C ASP A 347 9.74 -21.23 12.97
N PRO A 348 9.93 -22.52 13.30
CA PRO A 348 10.69 -23.45 12.46
C PRO A 348 10.17 -23.52 11.02
N GLY A 349 8.85 -23.50 10.82
CA GLY A 349 8.22 -23.66 9.49
C GLY A 349 8.54 -22.50 8.54
N ASN A 350 8.58 -21.27 9.06
CA ASN A 350 8.97 -20.10 8.28
C ASN A 350 10.45 -20.12 7.92
N THR A 351 11.32 -20.57 8.84
CA THR A 351 12.74 -20.70 8.53
C THR A 351 13.01 -21.77 7.48
N GLU A 352 12.30 -22.90 7.49
CA GLU A 352 12.48 -23.97 6.50
C GLU A 352 11.98 -23.60 5.10
N ALA A 353 10.80 -22.98 4.99
CA ALA A 353 10.32 -22.46 3.70
C ALA A 353 11.26 -21.38 3.10
N CYS A 354 12.05 -20.71 3.93
CA CYS A 354 13.03 -19.70 3.52
C CYS A 354 14.49 -20.19 3.44
N ARG A 355 14.81 -21.46 3.81
CA ARG A 355 16.19 -21.98 3.77
C ARG A 355 16.67 -22.10 2.32
N PRO A 356 17.71 -21.34 1.91
CA PRO A 356 18.26 -21.49 0.58
C PRO A 356 19.25 -22.67 0.57
N GLY A 357 18.82 -23.82 0.03
CA GLY A 357 19.75 -24.91 -0.29
C GLY A 357 20.84 -24.42 -1.23
N GLY A 358 22.04 -24.17 -0.69
CA GLY A 358 23.23 -23.78 -1.47
C GLY A 358 23.45 -22.28 -1.72
N ALA A 359 22.94 -21.34 -0.90
CA ALA A 359 23.31 -19.92 -1.02
C ALA A 359 24.44 -19.49 -0.07
N GLY A 360 25.69 -19.65 -0.51
CA GLY A 360 26.87 -19.16 0.22
C GLY A 360 26.93 -17.63 0.31
N ASN A 361 27.07 -17.11 1.54
CA ASN A 361 27.33 -15.72 1.96
C ASN A 361 27.26 -14.63 0.86
N TRP A 362 26.05 -14.14 0.59
CA TRP A 362 25.83 -13.05 -0.38
C TRP A 362 26.48 -11.72 0.05
N ARG A 363 26.65 -11.48 1.36
CA ARG A 363 27.31 -10.26 1.88
C ARG A 363 28.80 -10.21 1.51
N ALA A 364 29.48 -11.36 1.47
CA ALA A 364 30.87 -11.43 1.00
C ALA A 364 30.97 -11.21 -0.53
N ARG A 365 30.10 -11.89 -1.30
CA ARG A 365 30.11 -11.81 -2.77
C ARG A 365 29.82 -10.43 -3.35
N ALA A 366 29.17 -9.55 -2.58
CA ALA A 366 29.00 -8.14 -2.94
C ALA A 366 30.31 -7.33 -2.84
N ALA A 367 31.22 -7.69 -1.92
CA ALA A 367 32.53 -7.04 -1.78
C ALA A 367 33.55 -7.54 -2.82
N GLU A 368 33.49 -8.83 -3.16
CA GLU A 368 34.42 -9.48 -4.11
C GLU A 368 34.30 -8.98 -5.56
N ARG A 369 33.18 -8.34 -5.93
CA ARG A 369 32.88 -7.94 -7.33
C ARG A 369 33.16 -6.48 -7.67
N GLY A 370 34.04 -5.81 -6.92
CA GLY A 370 34.63 -4.53 -7.32
C GLY A 370 33.65 -3.36 -7.47
N CYS A 371 32.47 -3.44 -6.83
CA CYS A 371 31.48 -2.36 -6.87
C CYS A 371 32.01 -1.16 -6.07
N GLN A 372 32.55 -0.16 -6.78
CA GLN A 372 33.15 1.02 -6.15
C GLN A 372 32.13 1.77 -5.29
N SER A 373 32.58 2.24 -4.13
CA SER A 373 31.74 2.79 -3.07
C SER A 373 30.90 3.98 -3.53
N VAL A 374 29.57 3.81 -3.54
CA VAL A 374 28.65 4.95 -3.42
C VAL A 374 28.86 5.53 -2.02
N GLY A 375 29.52 6.69 -1.95
CA GLY A 375 29.94 7.29 -0.69
C GLY A 375 28.76 7.57 0.25
N LEU A 376 28.70 6.86 1.37
CA LEU A 376 27.93 7.31 2.53
C LEU A 376 28.58 8.60 3.06
N LEU A 377 27.74 9.59 3.37
CA LEU A 377 28.18 10.88 3.88
C LEU A 377 29.01 10.67 5.16
N GLN A 378 30.28 11.10 5.12
CA GLN A 378 31.12 11.16 6.32
C GLN A 378 30.63 12.28 7.23
N GLU A 379 30.58 12.02 8.54
CA GLU A 379 30.43 13.09 9.52
C GLU A 379 31.76 13.88 9.63
N PRO A 380 31.72 15.22 9.69
CA PRO A 380 32.92 16.01 9.94
C PRO A 380 33.43 15.71 11.36
N SER A 381 34.75 15.49 11.48
CA SER A 381 35.37 15.14 12.75
C SER A 381 35.86 16.37 13.52
N ARG A 382 35.62 16.37 14.84
CA ARG A 382 35.93 17.39 15.87
C ARG A 382 34.87 18.50 16.03
#